data_AF-A0A7Y2NUF5-F1
#
_entry.id   AF-A0A7Y2NUF5-F1
#
_cell.length_a   1.000
_cell.length_b   1.000
_cell.length_c   1.000
_cell.angle_alpha   90.00
_cell.angle_beta   90.00
_cell.angle_gamma   90.00
#
_symmetry.space_group_name_H-M   'P 1'
#
loop_
_entity.id
_entity.type
_entity.pdbx_description
1 polymer ?
#
loop_
_entity_poly.entity_id
_entity_poly.type
_entity_poly.pdbx_seq_one_letter_code
_entity_poly.pdbx_strand_id
1 'polypeptide(L)'
;LDDGLSMVYSFYDPDDPGASLGTHVILDHVEIAREAGLPYVYLGYWVPGSAKMGYKANFSAVEIYLNGEWQDIGDPEGHRVETHPLSTDPIAEQVARISLPDTRPTK
;
A
#
# COMPACT_ATOMS: atom_id res chain seq x y z
N LEU A 1 -12.95 -6.98 0.38
CA LEU A 1 -11.66 -6.82 1.10
C LEU A 1 -11.96 -7.36 2.47
N ASP A 2 -11.95 -8.69 2.57
CA ASP A 2 -12.41 -9.37 3.79
C ASP A 2 -11.19 -9.94 4.55
N ASP A 3 -10.00 -9.68 4.00
CA ASP A 3 -8.67 -10.18 4.32
C ASP A 3 -7.74 -9.09 4.87
N GLY A 4 -8.18 -7.83 4.92
CA GLY A 4 -7.33 -6.75 5.39
C GLY A 4 -8.02 -5.41 5.60
N LEU A 5 -7.32 -4.52 6.29
CA LEU A 5 -7.73 -3.13 6.48
C LEU A 5 -7.21 -2.27 5.33
N SER A 6 -8.01 -1.30 4.87
CA SER A 6 -7.59 -0.37 3.82
C SER A 6 -7.40 1.03 4.36
N MET A 7 -6.20 1.58 4.18
CA MET A 7 -5.86 2.95 4.55
C MET A 7 -6.23 3.91 3.41
N VAL A 8 -7.50 4.30 3.34
CA VAL A 8 -8.03 5.14 2.25
C VAL A 8 -7.60 6.60 2.39
N TYR A 9 -7.79 7.19 3.57
CA TYR A 9 -7.44 8.57 3.86
C TYR A 9 -6.76 8.68 5.22
N SER A 10 -5.62 9.34 5.26
CA SER A 10 -4.93 9.71 6.49
C SER A 10 -4.32 11.09 6.31
N PHE A 11 -4.43 11.92 7.35
CA PHE A 11 -3.84 13.24 7.41
C PHE A 11 -3.23 13.44 8.77
N TYR A 12 -2.19 14.25 8.83
CA TYR A 12 -1.47 14.59 10.05
C TYR A 12 -0.91 16.01 9.92
N ASP A 13 -0.55 16.60 11.05
CA ASP A 13 0.08 17.91 11.10
C ASP A 13 1.51 17.85 10.53
N PRO A 14 1.85 18.62 9.48
CA PRO A 14 3.18 18.60 8.88
C PRO A 14 4.25 19.39 9.66
N ASP A 15 3.88 20.15 10.70
CA ASP A 15 4.80 21.06 11.40
C ASP A 15 5.82 20.34 12.30
N ASP A 16 5.62 19.05 12.57
CA ASP A 16 6.57 18.18 13.27
C ASP A 16 6.94 16.93 12.44
N PRO A 17 7.83 17.06 11.45
CA PRO A 17 8.28 15.93 10.64
C PRO A 17 9.08 14.90 11.46
N GLY A 18 9.60 15.26 12.64
CA GLY A 18 10.36 14.35 13.52
C GLY A 18 9.46 13.31 14.20
N ALA A 19 8.19 13.64 14.42
CA ALA A 19 7.22 12.75 15.06
C ALA A 19 6.85 11.51 14.24
N SER A 20 7.22 11.43 12.95
CA SER A 20 6.98 10.27 12.08
C SER A 20 5.51 9.79 12.08
N LEU A 21 4.56 10.72 12.14
CA LEU A 21 3.13 10.42 12.32
C LEU A 21 2.58 9.48 11.24
N GLY A 22 3.04 9.60 9.99
CA GLY A 22 2.66 8.67 8.91
C GLY A 22 3.03 7.22 9.21
N THR A 23 4.22 6.98 9.79
CA THR A 23 4.66 5.66 10.22
C THR A 23 3.86 5.17 11.42
N HIS A 24 3.58 6.04 12.40
CA HIS A 24 2.77 5.67 13.55
C HIS A 24 1.38 5.19 13.13
N VAL A 25 0.70 5.90 12.25
CA VAL A 25 -0.65 5.51 11.80
C VAL A 25 -0.64 4.14 11.11
N ILE A 26 0.41 3.82 10.34
CA ILE A 26 0.55 2.48 9.74
C ILE A 26 0.71 1.42 10.83
N LEU A 27 1.60 1.63 11.81
CA LEU A 27 1.83 0.67 12.89
C LEU A 27 0.57 0.43 13.73
N ASP A 28 -0.20 1.48 13.99
CA ASP A 28 -1.50 1.41 14.66
C ASP A 28 -2.48 0.54 13.87
N HIS A 29 -2.58 0.71 12.55
CA HIS A 29 -3.43 -0.12 11.71
C HIS A 29 -2.95 -1.58 11.64
N VAL A 30 -1.64 -1.83 11.71
CA VAL A 30 -1.09 -3.18 11.81
C VAL A 30 -1.52 -3.85 13.12
N GLU A 31 -1.52 -3.13 14.24
CA GLU A 31 -2.04 -3.65 15.50
C GLU A 31 -3.54 -3.96 15.41
N ILE A 32 -4.35 -3.06 14.86
CA ILE A 32 -5.80 -3.28 14.66
C ILE A 32 -6.06 -4.49 13.76
N ALA A 33 -5.31 -4.64 12.66
CA ALA A 33 -5.44 -5.80 11.77
C ALA A 33 -5.08 -7.10 12.50
N ARG A 34 -4.01 -7.09 13.30
CA ARG A 34 -3.60 -8.25 14.09
C ARG A 34 -4.66 -8.63 15.13
N GLU A 35 -5.25 -7.65 15.83
CA GLU A 35 -6.35 -7.89 16.78
C GLU A 35 -7.60 -8.45 16.11
N ALA A 36 -7.88 -8.00 14.88
CA ALA A 36 -8.99 -8.50 14.07
C ALA A 36 -8.69 -9.85 13.39
N GLY A 37 -7.47 -10.38 13.51
CA GLY A 37 -7.06 -11.61 12.81
C GLY A 37 -6.94 -11.45 11.29
N LEU A 38 -6.75 -10.22 10.80
CA LEU A 38 -6.60 -9.90 9.39
C LEU A 38 -5.12 -9.93 8.98
N PRO A 39 -4.76 -10.67 7.92
CA PRO A 39 -3.37 -10.79 7.47
C PRO A 39 -2.78 -9.53 6.83
N TYR A 40 -3.61 -8.63 6.29
CA TYR A 40 -3.12 -7.52 5.46
C TYR A 40 -3.56 -6.14 5.93
N VAL A 41 -2.69 -5.16 5.69
CA VAL A 41 -3.02 -3.72 5.73
C VAL A 41 -2.66 -3.13 4.37
N TYR A 42 -3.68 -2.75 3.61
CA TYR A 42 -3.52 -2.13 2.31
C TYR A 42 -3.23 -0.64 2.48
N LEU A 43 -1.97 -0.27 2.25
CA LEU A 43 -1.49 1.11 2.37
C LEU A 43 -1.98 2.01 1.21
N GLY A 44 -2.64 1.44 0.20
CA GLY A 44 -3.01 2.13 -1.04
C GLY A 44 -1.81 2.38 -1.95
N TYR A 45 -1.95 3.32 -2.87
CA TYR A 45 -0.89 3.61 -3.84
C TYR A 45 0.41 4.05 -3.17
N TRP A 46 1.52 3.73 -3.83
CA TRP A 46 2.86 4.19 -3.53
C TRP A 46 3.49 4.69 -4.83
N VAL A 47 4.20 5.82 -4.76
CA VAL A 47 4.85 6.44 -5.92
C VAL A 47 6.36 6.48 -5.64
N PRO A 48 7.17 5.77 -6.44
CA PRO A 48 8.62 5.82 -6.32
C PRO A 48 9.15 7.26 -6.37
N GLY A 49 10.11 7.59 -5.48
CA GLY A 49 10.71 8.93 -5.40
C GLY A 49 9.82 10.02 -4.79
N SER A 50 8.59 9.71 -4.37
CA SER A 50 7.71 10.70 -3.72
C SER A 50 8.15 10.98 -2.28
N ALA A 51 8.53 12.21 -1.98
CA ALA A 51 8.84 12.65 -0.62
C ALA A 51 7.66 12.45 0.36
N LYS A 52 6.42 12.48 -0.14
CA LYS A 52 5.21 12.31 0.68
C LYS A 52 4.86 10.85 0.95
N MET A 53 5.36 9.90 0.17
CA MET A 53 4.93 8.50 0.20
C MET A 53 6.09 7.52 0.37
N GLY A 54 7.34 7.99 0.32
CA GLY A 54 8.53 7.16 0.42
C GLY A 54 8.57 6.32 1.70
N TYR A 55 8.05 6.84 2.81
CA TYR A 55 8.03 6.13 4.09
C TYR A 55 7.28 4.79 4.05
N LYS A 56 6.32 4.60 3.14
CA LYS A 56 5.60 3.33 2.98
C LYS A 56 6.51 2.19 2.54
N ALA A 57 7.59 2.47 1.81
CA ALA A 57 8.54 1.46 1.35
C ALA A 57 9.55 1.02 2.42
N ASN A 58 9.58 1.69 3.58
CA ASN A 58 10.55 1.41 4.64
C ASN A 58 10.15 0.23 5.54
N PHE A 59 8.95 -0.34 5.36
CA PHE A 59 8.51 -1.51 6.13
C PHE A 59 8.98 -2.78 5.44
N SER A 60 9.58 -3.69 6.21
CA SER A 60 10.25 -4.89 5.68
C SER A 60 9.31 -5.91 5.04
N ALA A 61 8.02 -5.87 5.35
CA ALA A 61 7.00 -6.80 4.85
C ALA A 61 6.09 -6.16 3.79
N VAL A 62 6.54 -5.09 3.12
CA VAL A 62 5.75 -4.42 2.10
C VAL A 62 5.82 -5.17 0.78
N GLU A 63 4.63 -5.48 0.27
CA GLU A 63 4.41 -6.00 -1.06
C GLU A 63 3.85 -4.89 -1.97
N ILE A 64 4.15 -4.99 -3.25
CA ILE A 64 3.58 -4.15 -4.30
C ILE A 64 2.79 -5.01 -5.27
N TYR A 65 1.73 -4.43 -5.83
CA TYR A 65 0.99 -5.04 -6.93
C TYR A 65 1.50 -4.49 -8.25
N LEU A 66 2.21 -5.31 -9.03
CA LEU A 66 2.81 -4.94 -10.30
C LEU A 66 2.57 -6.05 -11.32
N ASN A 67 2.20 -5.68 -12.55
CA ASN A 67 1.96 -6.61 -13.65
C ASN A 67 0.95 -7.73 -13.35
N GLY A 68 -0.02 -7.47 -12.47
CA GLY A 68 -1.07 -8.44 -12.15
C GLY A 68 -0.78 -9.32 -10.92
N GLU A 69 0.38 -9.16 -10.29
CA GLU A 69 0.83 -10.03 -9.20
C GLU A 69 1.33 -9.23 -8.00
N TRP A 70 1.08 -9.77 -6.80
CA TRP A 70 1.69 -9.32 -5.56
C TRP A 70 3.11 -9.87 -5.45
N GLN A 71 4.06 -9.00 -5.10
CA GLN A 71 5.45 -9.38 -4.89
C GLN A 71 6.10 -8.48 -3.84
N ASP A 72 7.15 -8.98 -3.19
CA ASP A 72 7.99 -8.16 -2.31
C ASP A 72 8.49 -6.92 -3.05
N ILE A 73 8.51 -5.77 -2.35
CA ILE A 73 8.95 -4.51 -2.96
C ILE A 73 10.41 -4.56 -3.44
N GLY A 74 11.26 -5.41 -2.85
CA GLY A 74 12.67 -5.49 -3.21
C GLY A 74 13.39 -4.16 -2.97
N ASP A 75 14.13 -3.68 -3.97
CA ASP A 75 14.77 -2.35 -3.95
C ASP A 75 13.76 -1.26 -4.37
N PRO A 76 13.29 -0.38 -3.44
CA PRO A 76 12.34 0.67 -3.76
C PRO A 76 12.85 1.67 -4.80
N GLU A 77 14.17 1.92 -4.85
CA GLU A 77 14.75 2.88 -5.80
C GLU A 77 14.84 2.32 -7.23
N GLY A 78 14.74 0.99 -7.38
CA GLY A 78 14.70 0.31 -8.67
C GLY A 78 13.37 0.51 -9.43
N HIS A 79 12.30 0.88 -8.74
CA HIS A 79 10.98 1.08 -9.35
C HIS A 79 10.89 2.43 -10.06
N ARG A 80 10.54 2.42 -11.35
CA ARG A 80 10.31 3.64 -12.14
C ARG A 80 8.84 3.75 -12.51
N VAL A 81 8.29 4.95 -12.40
CA VAL A 81 6.96 5.24 -12.98
C VAL A 81 7.13 5.30 -14.49
N GLU A 82 6.61 4.30 -15.21
CA GLU A 82 6.47 4.40 -16.67
C GLU A 82 5.39 5.43 -17.00
N THR A 83 5.78 6.68 -17.15
CA THR A 83 4.88 7.77 -17.57
C THR A 83 4.66 7.71 -19.09
N HIS A 84 4.12 6.62 -19.62
CA HIS A 84 3.71 6.57 -21.03
C HIS A 84 2.24 7.03 -21.16
N PRO A 85 1.93 8.15 -21.84
CA PRO A 85 0.58 8.74 -21.87
C PRO A 85 -0.53 7.88 -22.51
N LEU A 86 -0.16 6.73 -23.08
CA LEU A 86 -1.04 5.81 -23.82
C LEU A 86 -1.02 4.38 -23.29
N SER A 87 -0.32 4.09 -22.18
CA SER A 87 0.02 2.71 -21.78
C SER A 87 -0.50 2.26 -20.41
N THR A 88 -1.17 3.13 -19.67
CA THR A 88 -1.81 2.75 -18.40
C THR A 88 -3.31 2.69 -18.59
N ASP A 89 -3.86 1.50 -18.44
CA ASP A 89 -5.30 1.29 -18.30
C ASP A 89 -5.84 2.23 -17.21
N PRO A 90 -7.08 2.74 -17.33
CA PRO A 90 -7.70 3.56 -16.29
C PRO A 90 -7.55 2.94 -14.91
N ILE A 91 -7.32 3.74 -13.87
CA ILE A 91 -7.16 3.28 -12.46
C ILE A 91 -8.26 2.29 -12.06
N ALA A 92 -9.51 2.56 -12.45
CA ALA A 92 -10.63 1.67 -12.19
C ALA A 92 -10.44 0.26 -12.77
N GLU A 93 -9.85 0.16 -13.96
CA GLU A 93 -9.57 -1.09 -14.65
C GLU A 93 -8.33 -1.80 -14.11
N GLN A 94 -7.36 -1.04 -13.59
CA GLN A 94 -6.23 -1.59 -12.84
C GLN A 94 -6.71 -2.21 -11.52
N VAL A 95 -7.52 -1.47 -10.76
CA VAL A 95 -8.09 -1.94 -9.48
C VAL A 95 -8.99 -3.16 -9.67
N ALA A 96 -9.80 -3.19 -10.74
CA ALA A 96 -10.66 -4.33 -11.05
C ALA A 96 -9.89 -5.63 -11.36
N ARG A 97 -8.61 -5.52 -11.75
CA ARG A 97 -7.75 -6.67 -12.07
C ARG A 97 -6.94 -7.18 -10.88
N ILE A 98 -6.97 -6.49 -9.74
CA ILE A 98 -6.25 -6.89 -8.54
C ILE A 98 -6.92 -8.12 -7.93
N SER A 99 -6.27 -9.28 -8.07
CA SER A 99 -6.56 -10.47 -7.25
C SER A 99 -5.91 -10.28 -5.88
N LEU A 100 -6.73 -10.15 -4.85
CA LEU A 100 -6.28 -10.03 -3.46
C LEU A 100 -5.92 -11.41 -2.91
N PRO A 101 -4.91 -11.52 -2.02
CA PRO A 101 -4.48 -12.81 -1.49
C PRO A 101 -5.58 -13.45 -0.63
N ASP A 102 -6.03 -14.64 -1.02
CA ASP A 102 -6.98 -15.49 -0.28
C ASP A 102 -8.28 -14.79 0.17
N THR A 103 -9.10 -14.33 -0.79
CA THR A 103 -10.54 -14.19 -0.55
C THR A 103 -11.14 -15.60 -0.39
N ARG A 104 -11.12 -16.15 0.83
CA ARG A 104 -11.91 -17.34 1.13
C ARG A 104 -13.39 -16.98 0.94
N PRO A 105 -14.14 -17.67 0.09
CA PRO A 105 -15.57 -17.41 -0.03
C PRO A 105 -16.21 -17.78 1.31
N THR A 106 -16.76 -16.78 1.99
CA THR A 106 -17.67 -16.97 3.12
C THR A 106 -18.88 -17.72 2.59
N LYS A 107 -19.06 -18.94 3.09
CA LYS A 107 -20.19 -19.83 2.76
C LYS A 107 -21.44 -19.43 3.53
#